data_AF-A0A1Y3SMT7-F1
#
_entry.id   AF-A0A1Y3SMT7-F1
#
_cell.length_a   1.000
_cell.length_b   1.000
_cell.length_c   1.000
_cell.angle_alpha   90.00
_cell.angle_beta   90.00
_cell.angle_gamma   90.00
#
_symmetry.space_group_name_H-M   'P 1'
#
loop_
_entity.id
_entity.type
_entity.pdbx_description
1 polymer ?
#
loop_
_entity_poly.entity_id
_entity_poly.type
_entity_poly.pdbx_seq_one_letter_code
_entity_poly.pdbx_strand_id
1 'polypeptide(L)'
;MQPNSTILLTAPPAHSRAALRFGLPVAHAAYRVGGGPHLFRANMPISVRGGLMALDCVGFDGRGEAGPFCQEVIRECSARGYDGILCDFEGRPLPLLAEIVQTLSGLTRKRGWPLYVPEAYGSCAQHTQVLISSALSGGSLVQRLREAAAAYGPERVTLAVERVAEDFYLPSPTGQGQPLSREELAQMLEERSPSVFFSSELCAHYFTYMSRENGAHFVLFDDAGSIRKKLRVARDLGIRQAVLSYPQVEDLLEDILSGQRP
;
A
#
# COMPACT_ATOMS: atom_id res chain seq x y z
N MET A 1 26.52 3.51 -10.48
CA MET A 1 25.78 3.09 -9.27
C MET A 1 24.30 3.24 -9.56
N GLN A 2 23.56 2.13 -9.70
CA GLN A 2 22.10 2.21 -9.83
C GLN A 2 21.54 2.67 -8.47
N PRO A 3 20.74 3.74 -8.39
CA PRO A 3 20.16 4.16 -7.13
C PRO A 3 19.16 3.09 -6.65
N ASN A 4 19.38 2.57 -5.45
CA ASN A 4 18.52 1.56 -4.83
C ASN A 4 17.08 2.09 -4.66
N SER A 5 16.08 1.25 -4.93
CA SER A 5 14.70 1.54 -4.56
C SER A 5 14.56 1.55 -3.03
N THR A 6 13.79 2.49 -2.50
CA THR A 6 13.48 2.56 -1.06
C THR A 6 12.16 1.82 -0.81
N ILE A 7 12.20 0.82 0.06
CA ILE A 7 11.01 0.09 0.50
C ILE A 7 10.61 0.56 1.90
N LEU A 8 9.35 0.94 2.06
CA LEU A 8 8.69 1.24 3.33
C LEU A 8 7.71 0.10 3.66
N LEU A 9 7.69 -0.34 4.92
CA LEU A 9 6.68 -1.29 5.39
C LEU A 9 5.55 -0.55 6.11
N THR A 10 4.29 -0.92 5.88
CA THR A 10 3.21 -0.59 6.84
C THR A 10 3.03 -1.76 7.80
N ALA A 11 2.87 -1.48 9.09
CA ALA A 11 2.68 -2.53 10.09
C ALA A 11 1.67 -2.11 11.17
N PRO A 12 0.66 -2.94 11.48
CA PRO A 12 -0.20 -2.72 12.64
C PRO A 12 0.59 -2.92 13.95
N PRO A 13 0.04 -2.49 15.10
CA PRO A 13 0.73 -2.58 16.39
C PRO A 13 1.28 -3.97 16.74
N ALA A 14 0.50 -5.01 16.46
CA ALA A 14 0.89 -6.39 16.72
C ALA A 14 2.14 -6.82 15.94
N HIS A 15 2.38 -6.24 14.76
CA HIS A 15 3.44 -6.66 13.85
C HIS A 15 4.62 -5.67 13.79
N SER A 16 4.52 -4.51 14.45
CA SER A 16 5.54 -3.45 14.35
C SER A 16 6.94 -3.91 14.74
N ARG A 17 7.07 -4.71 15.80
CA ARG A 17 8.37 -5.25 16.24
C ARG A 17 8.95 -6.26 15.24
N ALA A 18 8.09 -7.07 14.62
CA ALA A 18 8.52 -8.06 13.64
C ALA A 18 8.99 -7.37 12.35
N ALA A 19 8.24 -6.37 11.87
CA ALA A 19 8.61 -5.56 10.71
C ALA A 19 9.96 -4.84 10.89
N LEU A 20 10.23 -4.26 12.07
CA LEU A 20 11.48 -3.56 12.35
C LEU A 20 12.74 -4.46 12.25
N ARG A 21 12.61 -5.78 12.38
CA ARG A 21 13.75 -6.72 12.26
C ARG A 21 14.39 -6.72 10.87
N PHE A 22 13.65 -6.28 9.85
CA PHE A 22 14.14 -6.22 8.47
C PHE A 22 15.00 -4.98 8.19
N GLY A 23 15.14 -4.06 9.14
CA GLY A 23 15.95 -2.84 8.97
C GLY A 23 15.38 -1.84 7.95
N LEU A 24 14.14 -2.04 7.52
CA LEU A 24 13.41 -1.13 6.64
C LEU A 24 12.68 -0.07 7.46
N PRO A 25 12.45 1.14 6.90
CA PRO A 25 11.50 2.09 7.46
C PRO A 25 10.13 1.43 7.67
N VAL A 26 9.45 1.79 8.76
CA VAL A 26 8.11 1.31 9.08
C VAL A 26 7.16 2.48 9.29
N ALA A 27 6.02 2.46 8.61
CA ALA A 27 4.86 3.28 8.88
C ALA A 27 3.91 2.52 9.82
N HIS A 28 3.76 3.03 11.05
CA HIS A 28 3.00 2.37 12.10
C HIS A 28 1.50 2.61 11.91
N ALA A 29 0.77 1.60 11.46
CA ALA A 29 -0.67 1.62 11.18
C ALA A 29 -1.47 1.51 12.48
N ALA A 30 -1.36 2.56 13.29
CA ALA A 30 -1.90 2.61 14.64
C ALA A 30 -2.73 3.88 14.89
N TYR A 31 -2.95 4.70 13.86
CA TYR A 31 -3.58 6.00 13.98
C TYR A 31 -4.78 6.12 13.05
N ARG A 32 -5.76 6.89 13.51
CA ARG A 32 -7.02 7.10 12.78
C ARG A 32 -7.52 8.53 12.94
N VAL A 33 -8.12 9.06 11.88
CA VAL A 33 -9.02 10.23 11.96
C VAL A 33 -10.34 9.77 12.58
N GLY A 34 -10.61 10.10 13.84
CA GLY A 34 -11.90 9.79 14.46
C GLY A 34 -12.88 10.97 14.41
N GLY A 35 -14.01 10.82 15.09
CA GLY A 35 -15.06 11.85 15.11
C GLY A 35 -14.55 13.20 15.65
N GLY A 36 -14.96 14.29 15.01
CA GLY A 36 -14.52 15.63 15.39
C GLY A 36 -13.07 15.96 15.01
N PRO A 37 -12.62 15.53 13.83
CA PRO A 37 -11.27 15.00 13.53
C PRO A 37 -10.31 15.11 14.70
N HIS A 38 -10.38 14.14 15.61
CA HIS A 38 -9.35 13.95 16.63
C HIS A 38 -8.49 12.75 16.28
N LEU A 39 -7.22 12.81 16.70
CA LEU A 39 -6.28 11.71 16.49
C LEU A 39 -6.58 10.56 17.45
N PHE A 40 -7.09 9.47 16.93
CA PHE A 40 -7.21 8.22 17.67
C PHE A 40 -5.94 7.39 17.49
N ARG A 41 -5.52 6.75 18.57
CA ARG A 41 -4.32 5.91 18.61
C ARG A 41 -4.65 4.56 19.22
N ALA A 42 -4.35 3.49 18.48
CA ALA A 42 -4.41 2.12 18.99
C ALA A 42 -3.30 1.87 20.02
N ASN A 43 -3.44 0.81 20.84
CA ASN A 43 -2.43 0.49 21.84
C ASN A 43 -1.12 0.07 21.14
N MET A 44 -0.10 0.92 21.22
CA MET A 44 1.22 0.71 20.64
C MET A 44 2.27 0.50 21.74
N PRO A 45 3.18 -0.48 21.61
CA PRO A 45 4.28 -0.64 22.55
C PRO A 45 5.10 0.66 22.66
N ILE A 46 5.42 1.07 23.89
CA ILE A 46 6.16 2.32 24.17
C ILE A 46 7.56 2.31 23.54
N SER A 47 8.14 1.11 23.36
CA SER A 47 9.44 0.91 22.73
C SER A 47 9.46 1.20 21.24
N VAL A 48 8.30 1.26 20.56
CA VAL A 48 8.24 1.58 19.13
C VAL A 48 8.32 3.09 18.95
N ARG A 49 9.41 3.51 18.31
CA ARG A 49 9.78 4.90 18.02
C ARG A 49 10.45 4.97 16.64
N GLY A 50 10.44 6.15 16.02
CA GLY A 50 11.01 6.33 14.69
C GLY A 50 10.12 5.75 13.58
N GLY A 51 10.47 6.07 12.33
CA GLY A 51 9.66 5.72 11.17
C GLY A 51 8.51 6.69 10.95
N LEU A 52 7.41 6.21 10.38
CA LEU A 52 6.31 7.06 9.94
C LEU A 52 5.03 6.78 10.73
N MET A 53 4.16 7.78 10.80
CA MET A 53 2.76 7.58 11.21
C MET A 53 1.95 7.08 10.02
N ALA A 54 1.28 5.92 10.12
CA ALA A 54 0.22 5.57 9.17
C ALA A 54 -1.16 5.89 9.78
N LEU A 55 -1.96 6.63 9.03
CA LEU A 55 -3.21 7.25 9.46
C LEU A 55 -4.37 6.81 8.56
N ASP A 56 -5.31 6.03 9.10
CA ASP A 56 -6.55 5.64 8.40
C ASP A 56 -7.70 6.63 8.64
N CYS A 57 -8.78 6.51 7.86
CA CYS A 57 -10.01 7.28 8.06
C CYS A 57 -11.25 6.40 8.33
N VAL A 58 -11.06 5.19 8.85
CA VAL A 58 -12.16 4.23 9.03
C VAL A 58 -13.13 4.73 10.11
N GLY A 59 -14.40 4.90 9.73
CA GLY A 59 -15.44 5.41 10.63
C GLY A 59 -15.42 6.92 10.83
N PHE A 60 -14.66 7.67 10.02
CA PHE A 60 -14.71 9.13 10.01
C PHE A 60 -15.98 9.64 9.34
N ASP A 61 -16.66 10.60 9.97
CA ASP A 61 -17.93 11.16 9.50
C ASP A 61 -17.78 12.36 8.55
N GLY A 62 -16.53 12.82 8.32
CA GLY A 62 -16.22 13.93 7.44
C GLY A 62 -16.52 15.31 8.01
N ARG A 63 -16.71 15.45 9.33
CA ARG A 63 -17.10 16.72 9.97
C ARG A 63 -16.05 17.25 10.94
N GLY A 64 -15.91 18.58 11.00
CA GLY A 64 -15.09 19.34 11.95
C GLY A 64 -13.94 20.08 11.25
N GLU A 65 -12.83 20.33 11.95
CA GLU A 65 -11.78 21.26 11.49
C GLU A 65 -10.42 20.58 11.23
N ALA A 66 -9.85 20.78 10.05
CA ALA A 66 -8.58 20.16 9.65
C ALA A 66 -7.38 20.70 10.45
N GLY A 67 -7.36 22.00 10.76
CA GLY A 67 -6.22 22.67 11.40
C GLY A 67 -5.84 22.07 12.76
N PRO A 68 -6.75 22.03 13.75
CA PRO A 68 -6.50 21.43 15.06
C PRO A 68 -6.03 19.98 14.97
N PHE A 69 -6.70 19.17 14.14
CA PHE A 69 -6.33 17.78 13.88
C PHE A 69 -4.89 17.64 13.38
N CYS A 70 -4.51 18.43 12.38
CA CYS A 70 -3.16 18.39 11.81
C CYS A 70 -2.09 18.74 12.87
N GLN A 71 -2.41 19.62 13.84
CA GLN A 71 -1.50 19.91 14.95
C GLN A 71 -1.38 18.73 15.93
N GLU A 72 -2.46 18.00 16.20
CA GLU A 72 -2.41 16.77 17.00
C GLU A 72 -1.50 15.73 16.34
N VAL A 73 -1.65 15.53 15.02
CA VAL A 73 -0.83 14.62 14.21
C VAL A 73 0.66 14.99 14.32
N ILE A 74 1.01 16.26 14.11
CA ILE A 74 2.41 16.72 14.18
C ILE A 74 2.98 16.59 15.60
N ARG A 75 2.18 16.86 16.63
CA ARG A 75 2.59 16.72 18.03
C ARG A 75 2.90 15.26 18.37
N GLU A 76 2.03 14.34 17.99
CA GLU A 76 2.24 12.90 18.22
C GLU A 76 3.44 12.38 17.40
N CYS A 77 3.60 12.81 16.14
CA CYS A 77 4.78 12.49 15.34
C CYS A 77 6.07 12.91 16.07
N SER A 78 6.10 14.15 16.59
CA SER A 78 7.26 14.66 17.33
C SER A 78 7.51 13.87 18.62
N ALA A 79 6.47 13.49 19.36
CA ALA A 79 6.60 12.72 20.61
C ALA A 79 7.13 11.29 20.38
N ARG A 80 6.76 10.67 19.25
CA ARG A 80 7.18 9.32 18.85
C ARG A 80 8.48 9.29 18.05
N GLY A 81 8.97 10.47 17.65
CA GLY A 81 10.14 10.59 16.78
C GLY A 81 9.86 10.15 15.35
N TYR A 82 8.61 10.24 14.89
CA TYR A 82 8.27 9.97 13.50
C TYR A 82 8.74 11.11 12.59
N ASP A 83 9.21 10.73 11.41
CA ASP A 83 9.81 11.64 10.41
C ASP A 83 9.04 11.63 9.08
N GLY A 84 7.81 11.12 9.07
CA GLY A 84 6.92 11.14 7.91
C GLY A 84 5.51 10.64 8.25
N ILE A 85 4.59 10.82 7.30
CA ILE A 85 3.18 10.45 7.45
C ILE A 85 2.73 9.70 6.20
N LEU A 86 1.99 8.61 6.38
CA LEU A 86 1.30 7.87 5.34
C LEU A 86 -0.21 7.93 5.62
N CYS A 87 -0.97 8.48 4.69
CA CYS A 87 -2.43 8.47 4.74
C CYS A 87 -2.94 7.20 4.05
N ASP A 88 -3.74 6.44 4.78
CA ASP A 88 -4.43 5.25 4.30
C ASP A 88 -5.95 5.54 4.21
N PHE A 89 -6.27 6.53 3.36
CA PHE A 89 -7.62 7.04 3.22
C PHE A 89 -8.37 6.28 2.12
N GLU A 90 -8.99 5.17 2.52
CA GLU A 90 -9.81 4.35 1.65
C GLU A 90 -11.22 4.93 1.42
N GLY A 91 -11.83 4.52 0.31
CA GLY A 91 -13.22 4.88 -0.02
C GLY A 91 -13.36 6.18 -0.82
N ARG A 92 -14.58 6.74 -0.78
CA ARG A 92 -14.90 7.95 -1.55
C ARG A 92 -14.14 9.16 -0.99
N PRO A 93 -13.48 9.97 -1.83
CA PRO A 93 -12.79 11.17 -1.37
C PRO A 93 -13.71 12.11 -0.61
N LEU A 94 -13.26 12.56 0.56
CA LEU A 94 -13.99 13.51 1.41
C LEU A 94 -13.32 14.89 1.35
N PRO A 95 -14.08 15.99 1.24
CA PRO A 95 -13.51 17.34 1.21
C PRO A 95 -12.63 17.65 2.43
N LEU A 96 -13.04 17.24 3.63
CA LEU A 96 -12.27 17.46 4.84
C LEU A 96 -10.96 16.67 4.87
N LEU A 97 -10.91 15.45 4.29
CA LEU A 97 -9.66 14.71 4.15
C LEU A 97 -8.72 15.38 3.14
N ALA A 98 -9.25 15.99 2.07
CA ALA A 98 -8.45 16.78 1.14
C ALA A 98 -7.84 18.02 1.82
N GLU A 99 -8.60 18.71 2.67
CA GLU A 99 -8.12 19.84 3.46
C GLU A 99 -7.04 19.42 4.48
N ILE A 100 -7.23 18.27 5.13
CA ILE A 100 -6.22 17.65 6.01
C ILE A 100 -4.94 17.36 5.23
N VAL A 101 -5.02 16.75 4.05
CA VAL A 101 -3.86 16.48 3.19
C VAL A 101 -3.11 17.77 2.82
N GLN A 102 -3.84 18.83 2.43
CA GLN A 102 -3.25 20.13 2.10
C GLN A 102 -2.52 20.74 3.30
N THR A 103 -3.17 20.73 4.46
CA THR A 103 -2.63 21.29 5.70
C THR A 103 -1.40 20.51 6.16
N LEU A 104 -1.47 19.18 6.17
CA LEU A 104 -0.34 18.31 6.50
C LEU A 104 0.81 18.52 5.53
N SER A 105 0.55 18.64 4.22
CA SER A 105 1.61 18.88 3.23
C SER A 105 2.41 20.14 3.52
N GLY A 106 1.75 21.23 3.92
CA GLY A 106 2.43 22.46 4.34
C GLY A 106 3.28 22.28 5.60
N LEU A 107 2.80 21.49 6.58
CA LEU A 107 3.48 21.24 7.85
C LEU A 107 4.65 20.27 7.73
N THR A 108 4.52 19.22 6.92
CA THR A 108 5.57 18.22 6.68
C THR A 108 6.67 18.78 5.79
N ARG A 109 6.33 19.58 4.77
CA ARG A 109 7.32 20.24 3.89
C ARG A 109 8.30 21.11 4.67
N LYS A 110 7.81 21.89 5.65
CA LYS A 110 8.65 22.73 6.51
C LYS A 110 9.66 21.92 7.34
N ARG A 111 9.39 20.62 7.55
CA ARG A 111 10.21 19.69 8.33
C ARG A 111 11.05 18.76 7.45
N GLY A 112 10.86 18.79 6.13
CA GLY A 112 11.49 17.82 5.21
C GLY A 112 10.93 16.41 5.31
N TRP A 113 9.73 16.24 5.88
CA TRP A 113 9.09 14.94 6.07
C TRP A 113 8.28 14.54 4.83
N PRO A 114 8.34 13.28 4.36
CA PRO A 114 7.46 12.80 3.30
C PRO A 114 6.02 12.66 3.80
N LEU A 115 5.08 12.94 2.90
CA LEU A 115 3.65 12.72 3.10
C LEU A 115 3.14 11.83 1.97
N TYR A 116 2.81 10.57 2.28
CA TYR A 116 2.23 9.62 1.34
C TYR A 116 0.72 9.72 1.35
N VAL A 117 0.09 9.74 0.19
CA VAL A 117 -1.37 9.87 0.05
C VAL A 117 -1.92 8.93 -1.01
N PRO A 118 -3.16 8.46 -0.89
CA PRO A 118 -3.82 7.73 -1.96
C PRO A 118 -3.95 8.59 -3.21
N GLU A 119 -4.00 7.95 -4.39
CA GLU A 119 -4.06 8.66 -5.67
C GLU A 119 -5.17 9.70 -5.76
N ALA A 120 -6.33 9.41 -5.17
CA ALA A 120 -7.47 10.33 -5.16
C ALA A 120 -7.18 11.69 -4.51
N TYR A 121 -6.13 11.78 -3.69
CA TYR A 121 -5.64 13.00 -3.05
C TYR A 121 -4.30 13.49 -3.64
N GLY A 122 -3.79 12.85 -4.69
CA GLY A 122 -2.50 13.17 -5.31
C GLY A 122 -2.42 14.57 -5.95
N SER A 123 -3.58 15.13 -6.32
CA SER A 123 -3.72 16.49 -6.85
C SER A 123 -3.88 17.56 -5.76
N CYS A 124 -4.12 17.16 -4.50
CA CYS A 124 -4.39 18.10 -3.41
C CYS A 124 -3.16 18.95 -3.06
N ALA A 125 -1.93 18.43 -3.24
CA ALA A 125 -0.69 19.16 -2.96
C ALA A 125 0.49 18.68 -3.82
N GLN A 126 1.41 19.58 -4.17
CA GLN A 126 2.51 19.34 -5.10
C GLN A 126 3.69 18.55 -4.52
N HIS A 127 3.76 18.38 -3.19
CA HIS A 127 4.91 17.77 -2.51
C HIS A 127 4.59 16.44 -1.83
N THR A 128 3.44 15.84 -2.16
CA THR A 128 3.04 14.52 -1.68
C THR A 128 3.64 13.41 -2.53
N GLN A 129 3.86 12.26 -1.89
CA GLN A 129 4.12 10.97 -2.52
C GLN A 129 2.77 10.29 -2.80
N VAL A 130 2.47 10.06 -4.06
CA VAL A 130 1.20 9.51 -4.53
C VAL A 130 1.30 7.99 -4.60
N LEU A 131 0.49 7.31 -3.79
CA LEU A 131 0.41 5.85 -3.73
C LEU A 131 -0.38 5.33 -4.92
N ILE A 132 0.28 4.52 -5.75
CA ILE A 132 -0.33 3.86 -6.91
C ILE A 132 -0.35 2.36 -6.66
N SER A 133 -1.56 1.80 -6.59
CA SER A 133 -1.77 0.37 -6.37
C SER A 133 -1.15 -0.47 -7.50
N SER A 134 -0.56 -1.59 -7.10
CA SER A 134 -0.09 -2.65 -7.99
C SER A 134 -1.12 -3.77 -8.22
N ALA A 135 -2.25 -3.75 -7.48
CA ALA A 135 -3.32 -4.73 -7.61
C ALA A 135 -4.20 -4.38 -8.81
N LEU A 136 -3.96 -5.06 -9.93
CA LEU A 136 -4.74 -4.92 -11.14
C LEU A 136 -5.40 -6.25 -11.47
N SER A 137 -6.72 -6.23 -11.67
CA SER A 137 -7.49 -7.37 -12.20
C SER A 137 -7.62 -7.33 -13.73
N GLY A 138 -7.15 -6.26 -14.38
CA GLY A 138 -7.15 -6.08 -15.83
C GLY A 138 -6.22 -4.95 -16.27
N GLY A 139 -5.94 -4.88 -17.57
CA GLY A 139 -5.02 -3.88 -18.13
C GLY A 139 -3.56 -4.24 -17.91
N SER A 140 -2.70 -3.22 -17.79
CA SER A 140 -1.24 -3.35 -17.74
C SER A 140 -0.64 -2.51 -16.63
N LEU A 141 0.16 -3.13 -15.75
CA LEU A 141 0.87 -2.44 -14.69
C LEU A 141 1.88 -1.44 -15.24
N VAL A 142 2.56 -1.79 -16.35
CA VAL A 142 3.52 -0.90 -17.01
C VAL A 142 2.81 0.36 -17.49
N GLN A 143 1.67 0.20 -18.17
CA GLN A 143 0.90 1.33 -18.67
C GLN A 143 0.36 2.18 -17.53
N ARG A 144 -0.20 1.55 -16.49
CA ARG A 144 -0.75 2.22 -15.31
C ARG A 144 0.29 3.08 -14.59
N LEU A 145 1.50 2.55 -14.39
CA LEU A 145 2.59 3.29 -13.75
C LEU A 145 3.16 4.39 -14.65
N ARG A 146 3.19 4.18 -15.97
CA ARG A 146 3.58 5.22 -16.93
C ARG A 146 2.61 6.39 -16.92
N GLU A 147 1.31 6.12 -16.87
CA GLU A 147 0.26 7.15 -16.77
C GLU A 147 0.39 7.93 -15.45
N ALA A 148 0.59 7.24 -14.33
CA ALA A 148 0.82 7.91 -13.04
C ALA A 148 2.10 8.76 -13.04
N ALA A 149 3.20 8.24 -13.58
CA ALA A 149 4.46 8.99 -13.69
C ALA A 149 4.33 10.21 -14.62
N ALA A 150 3.55 10.12 -15.70
CA ALA A 150 3.25 11.25 -16.57
C ALA A 150 2.38 12.31 -15.87
N ALA A 151 1.42 11.88 -15.04
CA ALA A 151 0.51 12.77 -14.33
C ALA A 151 1.17 13.49 -13.14
N TYR A 152 2.00 12.78 -12.37
CA TYR A 152 2.51 13.28 -11.09
C TYR A 152 4.02 13.57 -11.07
N GLY A 153 4.77 13.04 -12.02
CA GLY A 153 6.24 12.95 -11.97
C GLY A 153 6.69 11.66 -11.29
N PRO A 154 7.64 10.90 -11.86
CA PRO A 154 8.08 9.60 -11.30
C PRO A 154 8.66 9.71 -9.88
N GLU A 155 9.22 10.86 -9.51
CA GLU A 155 9.76 11.15 -8.17
C GLU A 155 8.70 11.36 -7.09
N ARG A 156 7.45 11.63 -7.51
CA ARG A 156 6.29 11.74 -6.62
C ARG A 156 5.46 10.48 -6.59
N VAL A 157 5.73 9.51 -7.45
CA VAL A 157 4.99 8.24 -7.46
C VAL A 157 5.65 7.28 -6.48
N THR A 158 4.83 6.62 -5.68
CA THR A 158 5.21 5.51 -4.82
C THR A 158 4.36 4.29 -5.18
N LEU A 159 5.00 3.16 -5.48
CA LEU A 159 4.28 1.93 -5.76
C LEU A 159 3.72 1.34 -4.46
N ALA A 160 2.39 1.31 -4.32
CA ALA A 160 1.73 0.56 -3.27
C ALA A 160 1.62 -0.90 -3.72
N VAL A 161 2.53 -1.73 -3.21
CA VAL A 161 2.57 -3.16 -3.52
C VAL A 161 1.56 -3.88 -2.66
N GLU A 162 0.70 -4.63 -3.33
CA GLU A 162 -0.33 -5.46 -2.73
C GLU A 162 -0.07 -6.90 -3.17
N ARG A 163 -0.17 -7.84 -2.21
CA ARG A 163 -0.16 -9.27 -2.51
C ARG A 163 -1.59 -9.70 -2.82
N VAL A 164 -1.92 -9.73 -4.10
CA VAL A 164 -3.23 -10.16 -4.57
C VAL A 164 -3.38 -11.66 -4.34
N ALA A 165 -4.58 -12.09 -3.99
CA ALA A 165 -5.05 -13.47 -4.03
C ALA A 165 -6.57 -13.41 -4.14
N GLU A 166 -7.09 -13.58 -5.35
CA GLU A 166 -8.51 -13.39 -5.66
C GLU A 166 -9.02 -14.46 -6.62
N ASP A 167 -10.23 -14.97 -6.36
CA ASP A 167 -10.98 -15.86 -7.25
C ASP A 167 -12.13 -15.10 -7.94
N PHE A 168 -12.07 -15.03 -9.26
CA PHE A 168 -13.03 -14.34 -10.09
C PHE A 168 -13.97 -15.34 -10.74
N TYR A 169 -15.25 -15.24 -10.43
CA TYR A 169 -16.30 -15.90 -11.19
C TYR A 169 -16.47 -15.24 -12.57
N LEU A 170 -16.48 -16.02 -13.64
CA LEU A 170 -16.53 -15.53 -15.02
C LEU A 170 -17.93 -15.66 -15.66
N PRO A 171 -18.39 -14.62 -16.38
CA PRO A 171 -17.73 -13.33 -16.60
C PRO A 171 -17.74 -12.46 -15.32
N SER A 172 -16.65 -11.70 -15.09
CA SER A 172 -16.54 -10.77 -13.96
C SER A 172 -16.78 -9.32 -14.44
N PRO A 173 -18.04 -8.85 -14.53
CA PRO A 173 -18.35 -7.53 -15.08
C PRO A 173 -17.86 -6.39 -14.19
N THR A 174 -17.68 -6.62 -12.89
CA THR A 174 -17.18 -5.63 -11.93
C THR A 174 -15.65 -5.60 -11.87
N GLY A 175 -14.98 -6.64 -12.39
CA GLY A 175 -13.52 -6.80 -12.25
C GLY A 175 -13.08 -6.99 -10.79
N GLN A 176 -13.97 -7.47 -9.92
CA GLN A 176 -13.69 -7.75 -8.51
C GLN A 176 -13.80 -9.26 -8.27
N GLY A 177 -12.75 -9.84 -7.69
CA GLY A 177 -12.74 -11.23 -7.26
C GLY A 177 -13.14 -11.37 -5.80
N GLN A 178 -13.43 -12.59 -5.39
CA GLN A 178 -13.52 -12.96 -3.99
C GLN A 178 -12.09 -13.07 -3.42
N PRO A 179 -11.74 -12.31 -2.36
CA PRO A 179 -10.44 -12.45 -1.72
C PRO A 179 -10.24 -13.86 -1.18
N LEU A 180 -9.04 -14.40 -1.38
CA LEU A 180 -8.61 -15.69 -0.86
C LEU A 180 -7.60 -15.47 0.28
N SER A 181 -7.78 -16.19 1.37
CA SER A 181 -6.73 -16.41 2.36
C SER A 181 -5.57 -17.20 1.77
N ARG A 182 -4.43 -17.19 2.49
CA ARG A 182 -3.25 -17.97 2.08
C ARG A 182 -3.56 -19.46 2.08
N GLU A 183 -4.31 -19.90 3.08
CA GLU A 183 -4.73 -21.28 3.28
C GLU A 183 -5.65 -21.73 2.14
N GLU A 184 -6.65 -20.93 1.78
CA GLU A 184 -7.55 -21.22 0.66
C GLU A 184 -6.78 -21.34 -0.67
N LEU A 185 -5.90 -20.39 -0.98
CA LEU A 185 -5.08 -20.44 -2.20
C LEU A 185 -4.17 -21.67 -2.22
N ALA A 186 -3.51 -22.00 -1.11
CA ALA A 186 -2.65 -23.17 -1.00
C ALA A 186 -3.43 -24.47 -1.21
N GLN A 187 -4.60 -24.59 -0.58
CA GLN A 187 -5.50 -25.73 -0.75
C GLN A 187 -5.96 -25.88 -2.20
N MET A 188 -6.33 -24.77 -2.86
CA MET A 188 -6.71 -24.80 -4.28
C MET A 188 -5.56 -25.28 -5.19
N LEU A 189 -4.33 -24.85 -4.93
CA LEU A 189 -3.16 -25.28 -5.70
C LEU A 189 -2.85 -26.76 -5.48
N GLU A 190 -2.96 -27.25 -4.25
CA GLU A 190 -2.71 -28.65 -3.90
C GLU A 190 -3.77 -29.59 -4.50
N GLU A 191 -5.05 -29.33 -4.19
CA GLU A 191 -6.16 -30.22 -4.57
C GLU A 191 -6.37 -30.28 -6.09
N ARG A 192 -6.18 -29.14 -6.78
CA ARG A 192 -6.45 -29.06 -8.22
C ARG A 192 -5.23 -29.30 -9.07
N SER A 193 -4.02 -29.12 -8.52
CA SER A 193 -2.75 -29.17 -9.25
C SER A 193 -2.84 -28.43 -10.62
N PRO A 194 -3.28 -27.16 -10.64
CA PRO A 194 -3.58 -26.48 -11.89
C PRO A 194 -2.31 -26.11 -12.66
N SER A 195 -2.43 -25.91 -13.96
CA SER A 195 -1.37 -25.23 -14.73
C SER A 195 -1.38 -23.75 -14.38
N VAL A 196 -0.33 -23.30 -13.69
CA VAL A 196 -0.14 -21.90 -13.31
C VAL A 196 0.63 -21.17 -14.41
N PHE A 197 0.08 -20.03 -14.83
CA PHE A 197 0.68 -19.14 -15.81
C PHE A 197 1.09 -17.82 -15.16
N PHE A 198 1.94 -17.05 -15.83
CA PHE A 198 2.34 -15.71 -15.39
C PHE A 198 1.83 -14.67 -16.37
N SER A 199 1.06 -13.69 -15.88
CA SER A 199 0.63 -12.53 -16.66
C SER A 199 1.70 -11.46 -16.62
N SER A 200 2.33 -11.18 -17.78
CA SER A 200 3.30 -10.09 -17.89
C SER A 200 2.66 -8.71 -17.75
N GLU A 201 1.38 -8.59 -18.12
CA GLU A 201 0.63 -7.34 -18.02
C GLU A 201 0.29 -7.00 -16.57
N LEU A 202 -0.22 -7.97 -15.80
CA LEU A 202 -0.59 -7.76 -14.39
C LEU A 202 0.59 -7.94 -13.44
N CYS A 203 1.69 -8.55 -13.91
CA CYS A 203 2.82 -8.98 -13.09
C CYS A 203 2.37 -9.86 -11.91
N ALA A 204 1.51 -10.84 -12.18
CA ALA A 204 0.93 -11.76 -11.21
C ALA A 204 0.71 -13.15 -11.84
N HIS A 205 0.59 -14.17 -11.00
CA HIS A 205 0.29 -15.54 -11.40
C HIS A 205 -1.21 -15.76 -11.52
N TYR A 206 -1.62 -16.63 -12.43
CA TYR A 206 -3.01 -17.02 -12.54
C TYR A 206 -3.21 -18.46 -12.99
N PHE A 207 -4.38 -19.00 -12.70
CA PHE A 207 -4.90 -20.22 -13.31
C PHE A 207 -6.42 -20.12 -13.46
N THR A 208 -6.99 -21.01 -14.27
CA THR A 208 -8.45 -21.09 -14.47
C THR A 208 -8.95 -22.47 -14.08
N TYR A 209 -10.16 -22.55 -13.55
CA TYR A 209 -10.81 -23.83 -13.27
C TYR A 209 -12.31 -23.77 -13.53
N MET A 210 -12.95 -24.93 -13.66
CA MET A 210 -14.40 -25.06 -13.76
C MET A 210 -14.95 -25.58 -12.43
N SER A 211 -15.80 -24.78 -11.79
CA SER A 211 -16.66 -25.21 -10.69
C SER A 211 -17.90 -25.91 -11.25
N ARG A 212 -18.33 -26.97 -10.57
CA ARG A 212 -19.56 -27.70 -10.93
C ARG A 212 -20.83 -26.92 -10.56
N GLU A 213 -20.74 -26.03 -9.57
CA GLU A 213 -21.90 -25.30 -9.04
C GLU A 213 -22.17 -24.01 -9.82
N ASN A 214 -21.11 -23.30 -10.19
CA ASN A 214 -21.19 -21.92 -10.66
C ASN A 214 -20.61 -21.73 -12.05
N GLY A 215 -19.60 -22.50 -12.50
CA GLY A 215 -19.05 -22.39 -13.85
C GLY A 215 -17.56 -22.03 -13.89
N ALA A 216 -17.15 -21.14 -14.80
CA ALA A 216 -15.74 -20.82 -15.02
C ALA A 216 -15.20 -19.83 -13.99
N HIS A 217 -13.98 -20.08 -13.52
CA HIS A 217 -13.26 -19.27 -12.55
C HIS A 217 -11.86 -18.91 -13.04
N PHE A 218 -11.36 -17.75 -12.61
CA PHE A 218 -10.02 -17.25 -12.83
C PHE A 218 -9.43 -16.84 -11.48
N VAL A 219 -8.33 -17.46 -11.06
CA VAL A 219 -7.65 -17.13 -9.81
C VAL A 219 -6.41 -16.33 -10.15
N LEU A 220 -6.25 -15.15 -9.54
CA LEU A 220 -5.09 -14.27 -9.69
C LEU A 220 -4.38 -14.17 -8.34
N PHE A 221 -3.07 -14.34 -8.30
CA PHE A 221 -2.31 -14.26 -7.06
C PHE A 221 -0.87 -13.80 -7.23
N ASP A 222 -0.28 -13.33 -6.13
CA ASP A 222 1.11 -12.89 -6.03
C ASP A 222 1.97 -13.83 -5.19
N ASP A 223 3.23 -13.98 -5.61
CA ASP A 223 4.32 -14.60 -4.88
C ASP A 223 5.51 -13.63 -4.77
N ALA A 224 6.63 -14.09 -4.19
CA ALA A 224 7.83 -13.25 -4.08
C ALA A 224 8.43 -12.88 -5.46
N GLY A 225 8.27 -13.73 -6.47
CA GLY A 225 8.74 -13.47 -7.84
C GLY A 225 7.94 -12.37 -8.54
N SER A 226 6.62 -12.44 -8.45
CA SER A 226 5.69 -11.46 -9.01
C SER A 226 5.87 -10.09 -8.34
N ILE A 227 6.00 -10.05 -7.00
CA ILE A 227 6.28 -8.80 -6.26
C ILE A 227 7.63 -8.20 -6.68
N ARG A 228 8.69 -9.00 -6.82
CA ARG A 228 9.99 -8.51 -7.32
C ARG A 228 9.87 -7.97 -8.74
N LYS A 229 9.03 -8.57 -9.59
CA LYS A 229 8.76 -8.07 -10.94
C LYS A 229 8.03 -6.72 -10.89
N LYS A 230 7.01 -6.55 -10.04
CA LYS A 230 6.31 -5.27 -9.81
C LYS A 230 7.29 -4.15 -9.39
N LEU A 231 8.14 -4.43 -8.41
CA LEU A 231 9.20 -3.52 -7.96
C LEU A 231 10.19 -3.16 -9.07
N ARG A 232 10.57 -4.14 -9.90
CA ARG A 232 11.46 -3.91 -11.05
C ARG A 232 10.81 -3.00 -12.09
N VAL A 233 9.55 -3.26 -12.45
CA VAL A 233 8.80 -2.43 -13.42
C VAL A 233 8.72 -0.99 -12.96
N ALA A 234 8.39 -0.74 -11.68
CA ALA A 234 8.39 0.61 -11.12
C ALA A 234 9.76 1.29 -11.26
N ARG A 235 10.84 0.59 -10.87
CA ARG A 235 12.21 1.11 -10.98
C ARG A 235 12.61 1.43 -12.43
N ASP A 236 12.24 0.58 -13.38
CA ASP A 236 12.55 0.80 -14.81
C ASP A 236 11.83 2.05 -15.36
N LEU A 237 10.71 2.45 -14.74
CA LEU A 237 9.98 3.69 -15.02
C LEU A 237 10.45 4.89 -14.17
N GLY A 238 11.52 4.74 -13.38
CA GLY A 238 12.07 5.80 -12.55
C GLY A 238 11.36 5.99 -11.20
N ILE A 239 10.39 5.14 -10.87
CA ILE A 239 9.67 5.15 -9.59
C ILE A 239 10.55 4.43 -8.55
N ARG A 240 11.03 5.17 -7.55
CA ARG A 240 12.04 4.69 -6.61
C ARG A 240 11.51 4.30 -5.24
N GLN A 241 10.25 4.62 -4.95
CA GLN A 241 9.63 4.35 -3.66
C GLN A 241 8.58 3.25 -3.80
N ALA A 242 8.53 2.34 -2.84
CA ALA A 242 7.49 1.34 -2.73
C ALA A 242 7.05 1.15 -1.28
N VAL A 243 5.77 0.87 -1.09
CA VAL A 243 5.16 0.54 0.20
C VAL A 243 4.64 -0.88 0.13
N LEU A 244 4.96 -1.69 1.14
CA LEU A 244 4.46 -3.06 1.30
C LEU A 244 3.75 -3.18 2.66
N SER A 245 2.59 -3.84 2.69
CA SER A 245 1.95 -4.22 3.95
C SER A 245 2.65 -5.41 4.57
N TYR A 246 3.30 -5.23 5.72
CA TYR A 246 4.04 -6.30 6.40
C TYR A 246 3.17 -7.55 6.65
N PRO A 247 1.94 -7.45 7.20
CA PRO A 247 1.07 -8.61 7.35
C PRO A 247 0.87 -9.41 6.06
N GLN A 248 0.82 -8.76 4.89
CA GLN A 248 0.60 -9.43 3.60
C GLN A 248 1.84 -10.19 3.12
N VAL A 249 3.05 -9.71 3.45
CA VAL A 249 4.31 -10.20 2.88
C VAL A 249 5.26 -10.83 3.89
N GLU A 250 4.89 -10.97 5.16
CA GLU A 250 5.78 -11.46 6.23
C GLU A 250 6.51 -12.78 5.88
N ASP A 251 5.84 -13.70 5.21
CA ASP A 251 6.32 -15.01 4.75
C ASP A 251 7.18 -14.93 3.49
N LEU A 252 7.03 -13.85 2.71
CA LEU A 252 7.72 -13.64 1.44
C LEU A 252 8.84 -12.59 1.55
N LEU A 253 8.93 -11.86 2.66
CA LEU A 253 9.74 -10.64 2.73
C LEU A 253 11.23 -10.92 2.58
N GLU A 254 11.73 -12.03 3.15
CA GLU A 254 13.12 -12.46 2.95
C GLU A 254 13.42 -12.73 1.47
N ASP A 255 12.52 -13.40 0.76
CA ASP A 255 12.67 -13.71 -0.66
C ASP A 255 12.50 -12.49 -1.57
N ILE A 256 11.63 -11.56 -1.19
CA ILE A 256 11.45 -10.28 -1.89
C ILE A 256 12.75 -9.47 -1.81
N LEU A 257 13.38 -9.43 -0.63
CA LEU A 257 14.58 -8.64 -0.36
C LEU A 257 15.88 -9.32 -0.81
N SER A 258 15.93 -10.65 -0.88
CA SER A 258 17.13 -11.40 -1.30
C SER A 258 17.58 -11.04 -2.73
N GLY A 259 16.63 -10.66 -3.60
CA GLY A 259 16.90 -10.19 -4.95
C GLY A 259 17.33 -8.71 -5.07
N GLN A 260 17.52 -8.00 -3.96
CA GLN A 260 17.90 -6.59 -3.92
C GLN A 260 19.28 -6.31 -3.30
N ARG A 261 20.05 -7.34 -2.91
CA ARG A 261 21.45 -7.14 -2.51
C ARG A 261 22.32 -6.84 -3.74
N PRO A 262 23.25 -5.87 -3.64
CA PRO A 262 24.14 -5.50 -4.74
C PRO A 262 25.03 -6.66 -5.21
#